data_AF-A0AAV5MCY2-F1
#
_entry.id   AF-A0AAV5MCY2-F1
#
_cell.length_a   1.000
_cell.length_b   1.000
_cell.length_c   1.000
_cell.angle_alpha   90.00
_cell.angle_beta   90.00
_cell.angle_gamma   90.00
#
_symmetry.space_group_name_H-M   'P 1'
#
loop_
_entity.id
_entity.type
_entity.pdbx_description
1 polymer ?
#
loop_
_entity_poly.entity_id
_entity_poly.type
_entity_poly.pdbx_seq_one_letter_code
_entity_poly.pdbx_strand_id
1 'polypeptide(L)'
;MDKTRKEKRKERKKMKRKQLRKEAAEREKEAEEARLNDPDELNRLEREEDEERERREKALKEFEERERAWIDAMERKRQEQEEEAEAEAEENTRKDLEEKAKGEKEVEQENEDDDDWEYVEEGPAEIIWQGNEIIVRKKKVRVPKKHVDQTSKQELVDRPTSNPLPPQSDAFADYLNASSAQQVLETVAKEIPNFGTEQDKAHCPFHLKTGACRFGQRCSRVHFYPDKSCTLLIRNMYTGPGLAWDQDEGLEVCTCCLHAVLIFGLTLIRVRSFGLD
;
A
#
# COMPACT_ATOMS: atom_id res chain seq x y z
N MET A 1 -0.77 40.53 -66.11
CA MET A 1 -1.75 39.62 -66.75
C MET A 1 -3.08 39.80 -66.05
N ASP A 2 -4.06 40.39 -66.73
CA ASP A 2 -5.39 40.61 -66.15
C ASP A 2 -6.19 39.31 -66.16
N LYS A 3 -6.78 38.91 -65.02
CA LYS A 3 -7.47 37.62 -64.90
C LYS A 3 -8.62 37.53 -65.89
N THR A 4 -8.76 36.39 -66.55
CA THR A 4 -9.81 36.18 -67.54
C THR A 4 -11.21 36.23 -66.89
N ARG A 5 -12.24 36.59 -67.66
CA ARG A 5 -13.63 36.63 -67.20
C ARG A 5 -14.09 35.30 -66.56
N LYS A 6 -13.57 34.17 -67.05
CA LYS A 6 -13.86 32.81 -66.55
C LYS A 6 -13.24 32.58 -65.17
N GLU A 7 -12.01 33.04 -64.95
CA GLU A 7 -11.32 32.97 -63.65
C GLU A 7 -11.99 33.85 -62.61
N LYS A 8 -12.28 35.12 -62.95
CA LYS A 8 -13.02 36.05 -62.08
C LYS A 8 -14.38 35.46 -61.64
N ARG A 9 -15.09 34.71 -62.51
CA ARG A 9 -16.34 33.99 -62.17
C ARG A 9 -16.12 32.80 -61.24
N LYS A 10 -15.05 32.02 -61.45
CA LYS A 10 -14.70 30.87 -60.59
C LYS A 10 -14.32 31.34 -59.18
N GLU A 11 -13.55 32.42 -59.07
CA GLU A 11 -13.17 33.02 -57.77
C GLU A 11 -14.39 33.51 -57.01
N ARG A 12 -15.31 34.24 -57.65
CA ARG A 12 -16.57 34.66 -57.00
C ARG A 12 -17.40 33.47 -56.49
N LYS A 13 -17.52 32.39 -57.28
CA LYS A 13 -18.22 31.17 -56.84
C LYS A 13 -17.52 30.47 -55.66
N LYS A 14 -16.18 30.41 -55.69
CA LYS A 14 -15.37 29.84 -54.60
C LYS A 14 -15.54 30.65 -53.31
N MET A 15 -15.47 31.98 -53.39
CA MET A 15 -15.69 32.88 -52.25
C MET A 15 -17.11 32.75 -51.69
N LYS A 16 -18.14 32.72 -52.54
CA LYS A 16 -19.53 32.52 -52.10
C LYS A 16 -19.73 31.18 -51.40
N ARG A 17 -19.15 30.08 -51.91
CA ARG A 17 -19.20 28.77 -51.25
C ARG A 17 -18.46 28.77 -49.90
N LYS A 18 -17.32 29.46 -49.81
CA LYS A 18 -16.57 29.60 -48.55
C LYS A 18 -17.37 30.39 -47.51
N GLN A 19 -18.00 31.50 -47.92
CA GLN A 19 -18.85 32.31 -47.05
C GLN A 19 -20.07 31.52 -46.55
N LEU A 20 -20.78 30.83 -47.44
CA LEU A 20 -21.93 30.00 -47.04
C LEU A 20 -21.56 28.89 -46.05
N ARG A 21 -20.40 28.25 -46.22
CA ARG A 21 -19.91 27.25 -45.25
C ARG A 21 -19.59 27.88 -43.89
N LYS A 22 -19.01 29.08 -43.90
CA LYS A 22 -18.68 29.82 -42.67
C LYS A 22 -19.96 30.24 -41.94
N GLU A 23 -20.92 30.82 -42.65
CA GLU A 23 -22.19 31.25 -42.09
C GLU A 23 -23.03 30.07 -41.56
N ALA A 24 -23.01 28.92 -42.27
CA ALA A 24 -23.66 27.71 -41.78
C ALA A 24 -23.03 27.20 -40.47
N ALA A 25 -21.70 27.17 -40.38
CA ALA A 25 -20.99 26.77 -39.17
C ALA A 25 -21.18 27.76 -38.01
N GLU A 26 -21.31 29.06 -38.30
CA GLU A 26 -21.59 30.10 -37.29
C GLU A 26 -23.02 29.99 -36.77
N ARG A 27 -23.99 29.76 -37.66
CA ARG A 27 -25.40 29.55 -37.29
C ARG A 27 -25.59 28.29 -36.45
N GLU A 28 -24.83 27.22 -36.74
CA GLU A 28 -24.86 25.99 -35.93
C GLU A 28 -24.33 26.23 -34.51
N LYS A 29 -23.21 26.96 -34.38
CA LYS A 29 -22.67 27.35 -33.07
C LYS A 29 -23.62 28.25 -32.28
N GLU A 30 -24.22 29.24 -32.93
CA GLU A 30 -25.19 30.14 -32.30
C GLU A 30 -26.43 29.37 -31.83
N ALA A 31 -26.89 28.37 -32.60
CA ALA A 31 -28.00 27.51 -32.19
C ALA A 31 -27.65 26.61 -31.00
N GLU A 32 -26.43 26.09 -30.93
CA GLU A 32 -25.95 25.31 -29.78
C GLU A 32 -25.78 26.18 -28.53
N GLU A 33 -25.22 27.38 -28.67
CA GLU A 33 -25.09 28.36 -27.60
C GLU A 33 -26.48 28.82 -27.10
N ALA A 34 -27.44 29.03 -28.01
CA ALA A 34 -28.81 29.35 -27.64
C ALA A 34 -29.51 28.21 -26.90
N ARG A 35 -29.21 26.95 -27.24
CA ARG A 35 -29.73 25.77 -26.52
C ARG A 35 -29.10 25.64 -25.13
N LEU A 36 -27.81 25.95 -25.00
CA LEU A 36 -27.10 25.91 -23.72
C LEU A 36 -27.53 27.05 -22.77
N ASN A 37 -27.86 28.22 -23.33
CA ASN A 37 -28.32 29.40 -22.59
C ASN A 37 -29.84 29.43 -22.36
N ASP A 38 -30.57 28.37 -22.74
CA ASP A 38 -32.00 28.26 -22.46
C ASP A 38 -32.21 28.12 -20.94
N PRO A 39 -32.97 29.01 -20.28
CA PRO A 39 -33.16 28.99 -18.82
C PRO A 39 -33.67 27.66 -18.28
N ASP A 40 -34.49 26.93 -19.06
CA ASP A 40 -35.05 25.65 -18.65
C ASP A 40 -34.02 24.51 -18.68
N GLU A 41 -33.09 24.52 -19.64
CA GLU A 41 -31.96 23.57 -19.69
C GLU A 41 -30.95 23.85 -18.58
N LEU A 42 -30.66 25.12 -18.30
CA LEU A 42 -29.79 25.52 -17.19
C LEU A 42 -30.36 25.06 -15.84
N ASN A 43 -31.64 25.30 -15.58
CA ASN A 43 -32.30 24.85 -14.35
C ASN A 43 -32.32 23.32 -14.21
N ARG A 44 -32.39 22.59 -15.33
CA ARG A 44 -32.31 21.13 -15.34
C ARG A 44 -30.90 20.65 -14.97
N LEU A 45 -29.87 21.23 -15.58
CA LEU A 45 -28.47 20.93 -15.29
C LEU A 45 -28.10 21.26 -13.84
N GLU A 46 -28.57 22.40 -13.31
CA GLU A 46 -28.33 22.80 -11.91
C GLU A 46 -28.94 21.78 -10.93
N ARG A 47 -30.17 21.31 -11.19
CA ARG A 47 -30.80 20.26 -10.37
C ARG A 47 -30.01 18.95 -10.42
N GLU A 48 -29.52 18.55 -11.59
CA GLU A 48 -28.70 17.34 -11.73
C GLU A 48 -27.35 17.48 -11.00
N GLU A 49 -26.74 18.66 -11.03
CA GLU A 49 -25.50 18.96 -10.29
C GLU A 49 -25.74 18.93 -8.78
N ASP A 50 -26.85 19.50 -8.29
CA ASP A 50 -27.21 19.50 -6.87
C ASP A 50 -27.53 18.08 -6.37
N GLU A 51 -28.26 17.28 -7.14
CA GLU A 51 -28.50 15.86 -6.82
C GLU A 51 -27.18 15.05 -6.81
N GLU A 52 -26.23 15.36 -7.69
CA GLU A 52 -24.90 14.75 -7.67
C GLU A 52 -24.07 15.21 -6.46
N ARG A 53 -24.13 16.49 -6.10
CA ARG A 53 -23.49 17.05 -4.91
C ARG A 53 -24.02 16.37 -3.65
N GLU A 54 -25.33 16.24 -3.52
CA GLU A 54 -25.97 15.56 -2.38
C GLU A 54 -25.57 14.08 -2.31
N ARG A 55 -25.49 13.38 -3.46
CA ARG A 55 -24.98 12.00 -3.51
C ARG A 55 -23.53 11.90 -3.04
N ARG A 56 -22.66 12.84 -3.44
CA ARG A 56 -21.26 12.89 -3.02
C ARG A 56 -21.14 13.17 -1.52
N GLU A 57 -21.91 14.12 -0.99
CA GLU A 57 -21.95 14.44 0.45
C GLU A 57 -22.44 13.27 1.30
N LYS A 58 -23.49 12.57 0.86
CA LYS A 58 -23.96 11.34 1.51
C LYS A 58 -22.90 10.25 1.52
N ALA A 59 -22.22 10.02 0.40
CA ALA A 59 -21.16 9.03 0.32
C ALA A 59 -19.97 9.34 1.25
N LEU A 60 -19.59 10.62 1.36
CA LEU A 60 -18.57 11.07 2.31
C LEU A 60 -19.02 10.85 3.76
N LYS A 61 -20.26 11.23 4.09
CA LYS A 61 -20.81 11.04 5.43
C LYS A 61 -20.89 9.55 5.82
N GLU A 62 -21.35 8.70 4.91
CA GLU A 62 -21.37 7.25 5.10
C GLU A 62 -19.96 6.68 5.27
N PHE A 63 -18.96 7.24 4.59
CA PHE A 63 -17.56 6.85 4.78
C PHE A 63 -17.06 7.24 6.18
N GLU A 64 -17.28 8.49 6.61
CA GLU A 64 -16.90 8.95 7.95
C GLU A 64 -17.62 8.19 9.07
N GLU A 65 -18.90 7.83 8.87
CA GLU A 65 -19.66 7.01 9.82
C GLU A 65 -19.09 5.59 9.92
N ARG A 66 -18.72 4.99 8.78
CA ARG A 66 -18.04 3.68 8.77
C ARG A 66 -16.69 3.73 9.45
N GLU A 67 -15.90 4.78 9.23
CA GLU A 67 -14.60 4.97 9.87
C GLU A 67 -14.74 5.12 11.39
N ARG A 68 -15.69 5.96 11.84
CA ARG A 68 -16.02 6.10 13.28
C ARG A 68 -16.46 4.78 13.89
N ALA A 69 -17.38 4.06 13.25
CA ALA A 69 -17.85 2.77 13.74
C ALA A 69 -16.72 1.73 13.82
N TRP A 70 -15.76 1.78 12.90
CA TRP A 70 -14.60 0.90 12.93
C TRP A 70 -13.65 1.24 14.10
N ILE A 71 -13.36 2.52 14.32
CA ILE A 71 -12.55 2.98 15.46
C ILE A 71 -13.20 2.58 16.78
N ASP A 72 -14.50 2.84 16.94
CA ASP A 72 -15.26 2.47 18.15
C ASP A 72 -15.28 0.95 18.37
N ALA A 73 -15.43 0.17 17.30
CA ALA A 73 -15.39 -1.30 17.39
C ALA A 73 -14.00 -1.83 17.76
N MET A 74 -12.93 -1.19 17.28
CA MET A 74 -11.55 -1.54 17.64
C MET A 74 -11.27 -1.20 19.11
N GLU A 75 -11.70 -0.03 19.58
CA GLU A 75 -11.53 0.37 20.98
C GLU A 75 -12.33 -0.54 21.92
N ARG A 76 -13.58 -0.89 21.56
CA ARG A 76 -14.37 -1.84 22.36
C ARG A 76 -13.70 -3.20 22.46
N LYS A 77 -13.15 -3.72 21.36
CA LYS A 77 -12.38 -4.98 21.40
C LYS A 77 -11.15 -4.88 22.29
N ARG A 78 -10.46 -3.74 22.29
CA ARG A 78 -9.30 -3.51 23.14
C ARG A 78 -9.69 -3.47 24.62
N GLN A 79 -10.80 -2.80 24.94
CA GLN A 79 -11.36 -2.78 26.31
C GLN A 79 -11.83 -4.18 26.75
N GLU A 80 -12.53 -4.92 25.89
CA GLU A 80 -12.93 -6.32 26.16
C GLU A 80 -11.69 -7.19 26.45
N GLN A 81 -10.60 -7.03 25.69
CA GLN A 81 -9.33 -7.74 25.93
C GLN A 81 -8.65 -7.32 27.23
N GLU A 82 -8.70 -6.04 27.60
CA GLU A 82 -8.13 -5.54 28.85
C GLU A 82 -8.93 -6.02 30.07
N GLU A 83 -10.27 -5.98 30.00
CA GLU A 83 -11.15 -6.53 31.03
C GLU A 83 -11.00 -8.04 31.19
N GLU A 84 -10.87 -8.78 30.07
CA GLU A 84 -10.60 -10.23 30.10
C GLU A 84 -9.23 -10.53 30.74
N ALA A 85 -8.20 -9.76 30.40
CA ALA A 85 -6.87 -9.92 30.99
C ALA A 85 -6.85 -9.56 32.49
N GLU A 86 -7.61 -8.54 32.91
CA GLU A 86 -7.75 -8.17 34.32
C GLU A 86 -8.50 -9.26 35.09
N ALA A 87 -9.60 -9.79 34.54
CA ALA A 87 -10.34 -10.90 35.15
C ALA A 87 -9.49 -12.17 35.27
N GLU A 88 -8.68 -12.49 34.25
CA GLU A 88 -7.73 -13.61 34.29
C GLU A 88 -6.65 -13.37 35.36
N ALA A 89 -6.12 -12.15 35.48
CA ALA A 89 -5.13 -11.80 36.49
C ALA A 89 -5.71 -11.91 37.92
N GLU A 90 -6.95 -11.48 38.15
CA GLU A 90 -7.64 -11.62 39.43
C GLU A 90 -7.91 -13.10 39.75
N GLU A 91 -8.34 -13.89 38.77
CA GLU A 91 -8.55 -15.33 38.94
C GLU A 91 -7.24 -16.05 39.30
N ASN A 92 -6.15 -15.75 38.59
CA ASN A 92 -4.82 -16.30 38.86
C ASN A 92 -4.35 -15.89 40.27
N THR A 93 -4.52 -14.62 40.65
CA THR A 93 -4.20 -14.15 42.00
C THR A 93 -4.98 -14.92 43.08
N ARG A 94 -6.27 -15.20 42.85
CA ARG A 94 -7.10 -15.99 43.77
C ARG A 94 -6.62 -17.44 43.87
N LYS A 95 -6.26 -18.07 42.75
CA LYS A 95 -5.70 -19.43 42.72
C LYS A 95 -4.38 -19.51 43.48
N ASP A 96 -3.48 -18.55 43.27
CA ASP A 96 -2.19 -18.46 43.97
C ASP A 96 -2.35 -18.36 45.50
N LEU A 97 -3.35 -17.58 45.97
CA LEU A 97 -3.67 -17.48 47.39
C LEU A 97 -4.25 -18.79 47.96
N GLU A 98 -5.09 -19.49 47.20
CA GLU A 98 -5.65 -20.78 47.60
C GLU A 98 -4.57 -21.88 47.66
N GLU A 99 -3.64 -21.89 46.69
CA GLU A 99 -2.50 -22.82 46.66
C GLU A 99 -1.54 -22.58 47.83
N LYS A 100 -1.22 -21.31 48.14
CA LYS A 100 -0.44 -20.95 49.34
C LYS A 100 -1.12 -21.38 50.63
N ALA A 101 -2.43 -21.18 50.76
CA ALA A 101 -3.19 -21.60 51.94
C ALA A 101 -3.29 -23.12 52.09
N LYS A 102 -3.24 -23.88 50.99
CA LYS A 102 -3.13 -25.36 51.02
C LYS A 102 -1.72 -25.80 51.43
N GLY A 103 -0.68 -25.18 50.86
CA GLY A 103 0.71 -25.45 51.24
C GLY A 103 1.02 -25.12 52.70
N GLU A 104 0.46 -24.05 53.26
CA GLU A 104 0.59 -23.72 54.69
C GLU A 104 -0.08 -24.76 55.60
N LYS A 105 -1.19 -25.37 55.17
CA LYS A 105 -1.84 -26.47 55.90
C LYS A 105 -1.08 -27.79 55.81
N GLU A 106 -0.42 -28.06 54.68
CA GLU A 106 0.48 -29.22 54.55
C GLU A 106 1.75 -29.03 55.41
N VAL A 107 2.29 -27.81 55.50
CA VAL A 107 3.44 -27.48 56.39
C VAL A 107 3.07 -27.52 57.88
N GLU A 108 1.85 -27.20 58.28
CA GLU A 108 1.40 -27.40 59.68
C GLU A 108 1.12 -28.88 60.02
N GLN A 109 0.98 -29.76 59.03
CA GLN A 109 0.74 -31.20 59.22
C GLN A 109 2.01 -32.06 59.02
N GLU A 110 3.06 -31.53 58.38
CA GLU A 110 4.38 -32.13 58.22
C GLU A 110 5.45 -31.34 58.98
N ASN A 111 5.35 -31.32 60.31
CA ASN A 111 6.51 -31.08 61.20
C ASN A 111 6.89 -32.38 61.93
N GLU A 112 6.82 -33.51 61.24
CA GLU A 112 7.57 -34.73 61.56
C GLU A 112 8.13 -35.26 60.23
N ASP A 113 9.46 -35.20 60.13
CA ASP A 113 10.33 -35.98 59.24
C ASP A 113 10.39 -35.60 57.74
N ASP A 114 11.49 -34.97 57.30
CA ASP A 114 12.60 -35.66 56.60
C ASP A 114 13.52 -34.64 55.88
N ASP A 115 14.73 -34.46 56.42
CA ASP A 115 15.82 -33.71 55.77
C ASP A 115 16.45 -34.55 54.63
N ASP A 116 15.94 -34.43 53.39
CA ASP A 116 16.57 -35.02 52.20
C ASP A 116 17.84 -34.22 51.78
N TRP A 117 19.02 -34.80 52.02
CA TRP A 117 20.31 -34.26 51.57
C TRP A 117 20.85 -35.03 50.36
N GLU A 118 21.07 -34.36 49.23
CA GLU A 118 21.75 -34.95 48.07
C GLU A 118 23.25 -34.56 48.03
N TYR A 119 24.11 -35.51 47.67
CA TYR A 119 25.57 -35.35 47.67
C TYR A 119 26.06 -34.94 46.26
N VAL A 120 26.33 -33.64 46.05
CA VAL A 120 26.90 -33.13 44.80
C VAL A 120 28.43 -33.06 44.89
N GLU A 121 29.12 -33.70 43.95
CA GLU A 121 30.58 -33.58 43.78
C GLU A 121 30.92 -32.30 43.00
N GLU A 122 31.08 -31.16 43.69
CA GLU A 122 31.53 -29.94 43.01
C GLU A 122 32.76 -29.33 43.67
N GLY A 123 33.90 -29.57 43.01
CA GLY A 123 35.18 -28.94 43.27
C GLY A 123 36.21 -29.44 42.27
N PRO A 124 36.99 -28.56 41.61
CA PRO A 124 37.98 -28.98 40.62
C PRO A 124 38.99 -29.94 41.24
N ALA A 125 39.27 -31.04 40.54
CA ALA A 125 40.08 -32.14 41.04
C ALA A 125 41.52 -31.67 41.34
N GLU A 126 41.99 -31.91 42.56
CA GLU A 126 43.36 -31.59 42.96
C GLU A 126 44.26 -32.75 42.55
N ILE A 127 45.13 -32.51 41.55
CA ILE A 127 46.06 -33.51 41.01
C ILE A 127 47.35 -33.45 41.83
N ILE A 128 47.64 -34.50 42.60
CA ILE A 128 48.88 -34.61 43.38
C ILE A 128 49.84 -35.54 42.65
N TRP A 129 51.02 -35.05 42.31
CA TRP A 129 52.09 -35.84 41.69
C TRP A 129 52.98 -36.45 42.78
N GLN A 130 53.03 -37.78 42.86
CA GLN A 130 53.98 -38.50 43.71
C GLN A 130 54.78 -39.47 42.84
N GLY A 131 55.93 -39.01 42.33
CA GLY A 131 56.74 -39.81 41.41
C GLY A 131 56.05 -40.09 40.08
N ASN A 132 56.08 -41.35 39.63
CA ASN A 132 55.57 -41.80 38.32
C ASN A 132 54.09 -42.25 38.33
N GLU A 133 53.33 -41.98 39.39
CA GLU A 133 51.88 -42.25 39.44
C GLU A 133 51.10 -40.97 39.77
N ILE A 134 49.91 -40.86 39.18
CA ILE A 134 48.98 -39.73 39.37
C ILE A 134 47.80 -40.20 40.21
N ILE A 135 47.56 -39.55 41.36
CA ILE A 135 46.42 -39.84 42.23
C ILE A 135 45.48 -38.63 42.24
N VAL A 136 44.22 -38.85 41.85
CA VAL A 136 43.17 -37.83 41.79
C VAL A 136 42.28 -37.97 43.02
N ARG A 137 42.26 -36.95 43.91
CA ARG A 137 41.37 -36.93 45.09
C ARG A 137 40.28 -35.87 44.91
N LYS A 138 39.03 -36.25 45.19
CA LYS A 138 37.87 -35.34 45.25
C LYS A 138 37.41 -35.19 46.70
N LYS A 139 37.22 -33.94 47.17
CA LYS A 139 36.54 -33.63 48.44
C LYS A 139 35.07 -33.35 48.17
N LYS A 140 34.19 -33.76 49.10
CA LYS A 140 32.73 -33.62 48.99
C LYS A 140 32.22 -32.72 50.13
N VAL A 141 31.31 -31.78 49.82
CA VAL A 141 30.71 -30.81 50.76
C VAL A 141 29.18 -30.87 50.62
N ARG A 142 28.46 -30.69 51.74
CA ARG A 142 26.99 -30.81 51.83
C ARG A 142 26.33 -29.42 51.76
N VAL A 143 25.34 -29.20 50.88
CA VAL A 143 24.60 -27.92 50.74
C VAL A 143 23.09 -28.18 50.59
N PRO A 144 22.19 -27.37 51.19
CA PRO A 144 20.74 -27.56 51.08
C PRO A 144 20.20 -27.17 49.69
N LYS A 145 19.22 -27.91 49.16
CA LYS A 145 18.57 -27.62 47.87
C LYS A 145 17.76 -26.32 47.94
N LYS A 146 18.15 -25.32 47.15
CA LYS A 146 17.25 -24.28 46.66
C LYS A 146 16.99 -24.53 45.17
N HIS A 147 15.72 -24.65 44.83
CA HIS A 147 15.24 -24.66 43.45
C HIS A 147 15.67 -23.33 42.78
N VAL A 148 16.43 -23.40 41.70
CA VAL A 148 16.85 -22.22 40.92
C VAL A 148 16.07 -22.21 39.62
N ASP A 149 15.20 -21.21 39.51
CA ASP A 149 14.49 -20.80 38.30
C ASP A 149 15.41 -20.72 37.09
N GLN A 150 14.97 -21.32 35.98
CA GLN A 150 15.53 -21.04 34.66
C GLN A 150 15.08 -19.64 34.20
N THR A 151 15.81 -18.61 34.63
CA THR A 151 15.83 -17.36 33.87
C THR A 151 16.80 -17.54 32.70
N SER A 152 16.29 -17.89 31.53
CA SER A 152 17.07 -17.90 30.30
C SER A 152 17.46 -16.45 29.93
N LYS A 153 18.69 -16.08 30.24
CA LYS A 153 19.42 -15.01 29.55
C LYS A 153 19.50 -15.38 28.07
N GLN A 154 18.81 -14.64 27.20
CA GLN A 154 19.24 -14.52 25.82
C GLN A 154 20.34 -13.46 25.76
N GLU A 155 21.52 -13.89 25.30
CA GLU A 155 22.69 -13.04 25.13
C GLU A 155 22.45 -11.94 24.10
N LEU A 156 22.72 -10.71 24.54
CA LEU A 156 22.95 -9.53 23.73
C LEU A 156 24.23 -9.75 22.92
N VAL A 157 24.10 -10.14 21.66
CA VAL A 157 25.22 -10.13 20.71
C VAL A 157 25.40 -8.70 20.21
N ASP A 158 26.29 -7.97 20.86
CA ASP A 158 26.77 -6.67 20.41
C ASP A 158 27.66 -6.88 19.17
N ARG A 159 27.06 -6.80 17.97
CA ARG A 159 27.78 -6.82 16.69
C ARG A 159 27.55 -5.49 15.97
N PRO A 160 28.45 -4.50 16.13
CA PRO A 160 28.28 -3.19 15.51
C PRO A 160 28.80 -3.20 14.08
N THR A 161 28.11 -3.87 13.16
CA THR A 161 28.16 -3.53 11.72
C THR A 161 26.98 -4.15 10.96
N SER A 162 25.80 -3.53 11.07
CA SER A 162 24.88 -3.52 9.95
C SER A 162 24.12 -2.21 9.98
N ASN A 163 24.17 -1.51 8.85
CA ASN A 163 23.38 -0.33 8.59
C ASN A 163 21.90 -0.68 8.87
N PRO A 164 21.21 -0.03 9.83
CA PRO A 164 19.83 -0.37 10.14
C PRO A 164 19.00 -0.17 8.89
N LEU A 165 18.41 -1.25 8.37
CA LEU A 165 17.38 -1.11 7.34
C LEU A 165 16.24 -0.29 7.94
N PRO A 166 15.61 0.60 7.14
CA PRO A 166 14.53 1.43 7.62
C PRO A 166 13.45 0.55 8.25
N PRO A 167 12.84 0.98 9.36
CA PRO A 167 11.82 0.20 10.05
C PRO A 167 10.74 -0.18 9.04
N GLN A 168 10.55 -1.48 8.84
CA GLN A 168 9.45 -2.01 8.06
C GLN A 168 8.18 -1.68 8.84
N SER A 169 7.60 -0.51 8.57
CA SER A 169 6.23 -0.24 8.98
C SER A 169 5.34 -1.32 8.37
N ASP A 170 4.26 -1.70 9.07
CA ASP A 170 3.28 -2.66 8.56
C ASP A 170 2.71 -2.26 7.19
N ALA A 171 2.78 -0.96 6.85
CA ALA A 171 2.50 -0.41 5.52
C ALA A 171 3.38 -1.00 4.39
N PHE A 172 4.61 -1.47 4.68
CA PHE A 172 5.50 -2.09 3.69
C PHE A 172 5.17 -3.57 3.45
N ALA A 173 4.72 -4.29 4.49
CA ALA A 173 4.21 -5.65 4.36
C ALA A 173 2.88 -5.67 3.59
N ASP A 174 2.03 -4.68 3.82
CA ASP A 174 0.82 -4.45 3.04
C ASP A 174 1.14 -4.07 1.59
N TYR A 175 2.20 -3.31 1.32
CA TYR A 175 2.62 -3.03 -0.06
C TYR A 175 3.07 -4.29 -0.84
N LEU A 176 3.73 -5.23 -0.17
CA LEU A 176 4.14 -6.51 -0.76
C LEU A 176 2.96 -7.48 -0.95
N ASN A 177 1.97 -7.47 -0.05
CA ASN A 177 0.79 -8.33 -0.14
C ASN A 177 -0.38 -7.71 -0.94
N ALA A 178 -0.44 -6.39 -1.11
CA ALA A 178 -1.48 -5.68 -1.87
C ALA A 178 -1.15 -5.50 -3.36
N SER A 179 0.02 -5.97 -3.82
CA SER A 179 0.37 -5.97 -5.24
C SER A 179 -0.37 -7.08 -5.99
N SER A 180 -1.71 -7.02 -5.97
CA SER A 180 -2.60 -7.77 -6.89
C SER A 180 -2.08 -7.74 -8.33
N ALA A 181 -1.43 -6.65 -8.75
CA ALA A 181 -0.72 -6.54 -10.03
C ALA A 181 0.43 -7.55 -10.20
N GLN A 182 1.34 -7.67 -9.23
CA GLN A 182 2.46 -8.61 -9.29
C GLN A 182 1.96 -10.05 -9.15
N GLN A 183 0.97 -10.28 -8.30
CA GLN A 183 0.38 -11.60 -8.11
C GLN A 183 -0.37 -12.08 -9.36
N VAL A 184 -1.09 -11.17 -10.06
CA VAL A 184 -1.72 -11.47 -11.36
C VAL A 184 -0.68 -11.73 -12.44
N LEU A 185 0.37 -10.90 -12.52
CA LEU A 185 1.47 -11.10 -13.48
C LEU A 185 2.20 -12.43 -13.22
N GLU A 186 2.40 -12.81 -11.96
CA GLU A 186 3.05 -14.07 -11.58
C GLU A 186 2.15 -15.29 -11.80
N THR A 187 0.84 -15.15 -11.58
CA THR A 187 -0.15 -16.19 -11.88
C THR A 187 -0.22 -16.44 -13.39
N VAL A 188 -0.32 -15.37 -14.19
CA VAL A 188 -0.29 -15.47 -15.66
C VAL A 188 1.07 -16.00 -16.15
N ALA A 189 2.17 -15.66 -15.48
CA ALA A 189 3.49 -16.22 -15.78
C ALA A 189 3.64 -17.71 -15.49
N LYS A 190 2.84 -18.25 -14.56
CA LYS A 190 2.79 -19.69 -14.26
C LYS A 190 1.92 -20.45 -15.26
N GLU A 191 0.88 -19.82 -15.82
CA GLU A 191 -0.02 -20.45 -16.78
C GLU A 191 0.51 -20.46 -18.23
N ILE A 192 1.36 -19.49 -18.60
CA ILE A 192 1.92 -19.39 -19.96
C ILE A 192 3.44 -19.60 -19.91
N PRO A 193 3.99 -20.68 -20.51
CA PRO A 193 5.44 -20.82 -20.61
C PRO A 193 5.96 -19.63 -21.43
N ASN A 194 6.84 -18.82 -20.83
CA ASN A 194 7.47 -17.58 -21.36
C ASN A 194 6.79 -16.23 -21.18
N PHE A 195 5.72 -16.08 -20.38
CA PHE A 195 5.15 -14.75 -20.15
C PHE A 195 6.22 -13.73 -19.69
N GLY A 196 6.32 -12.59 -20.37
CA GLY A 196 7.29 -11.54 -20.01
C GLY A 196 8.71 -11.70 -20.53
N THR A 197 8.99 -12.74 -21.32
CA THR A 197 10.31 -12.95 -21.96
C THR A 197 10.28 -12.59 -23.45
N GLU A 198 11.44 -12.45 -24.08
CA GLU A 198 11.55 -12.19 -25.53
C GLU A 198 10.98 -13.31 -26.42
N GLN A 199 10.70 -14.47 -25.82
CA GLN A 199 10.15 -15.62 -26.52
C GLN A 199 8.62 -15.61 -26.56
N ASP A 200 7.95 -14.75 -25.79
CA ASP A 200 6.51 -14.49 -25.92
C ASP A 200 6.25 -13.66 -27.19
N LYS A 201 5.63 -14.30 -28.19
CA LYS A 201 5.30 -13.67 -29.48
C LYS A 201 4.03 -12.83 -29.42
N ALA A 202 3.16 -13.07 -28.44
CA ALA A 202 1.85 -12.43 -28.35
C ALA A 202 1.95 -11.07 -27.64
N HIS A 203 2.74 -10.99 -26.57
CA HIS A 203 2.88 -9.77 -25.75
C HIS A 203 4.11 -8.95 -26.13
N CYS A 204 4.01 -7.62 -26.01
CA CYS A 204 5.15 -6.75 -26.26
C CYS A 204 6.11 -6.76 -25.05
N PRO A 205 7.35 -7.29 -25.16
CA PRO A 205 8.28 -7.36 -24.03
C PRO A 205 8.71 -5.96 -23.56
N PHE A 206 8.75 -4.98 -24.47
CA PHE A 206 9.03 -3.58 -24.12
C PHE A 206 7.91 -2.99 -23.26
N HIS A 207 6.65 -3.11 -23.68
CA HIS A 207 5.54 -2.57 -22.90
C HIS A 207 5.39 -3.27 -21.55
N LEU A 208 5.57 -4.59 -21.49
CA LEU A 208 5.43 -5.35 -20.25
C LEU A 208 6.55 -5.05 -19.24
N LYS A 209 7.78 -4.78 -19.70
CA LYS A 209 8.93 -4.48 -18.82
C LYS A 209 9.04 -3.01 -18.44
N THR A 210 8.80 -2.08 -19.38
CA THR A 210 9.04 -0.65 -19.16
C THR A 210 7.76 0.18 -19.09
N GLY A 211 6.58 -0.41 -19.35
CA GLY A 211 5.31 0.31 -19.47
C GLY A 211 5.20 1.16 -20.74
N ALA A 212 6.24 1.21 -21.58
CA ALA A 212 6.29 2.07 -22.76
C ALA A 212 6.86 1.33 -24.00
N CYS A 213 6.20 1.50 -25.15
CA CYS A 213 6.61 0.90 -26.41
C CYS A 213 6.78 2.00 -27.47
N ARG A 214 7.88 1.99 -28.22
CA ARG A 214 8.17 2.95 -29.30
C ARG A 214 7.11 2.99 -30.40
N PHE A 215 6.40 1.88 -30.59
CA PHE A 215 5.35 1.77 -31.61
C PHE A 215 3.98 2.25 -31.08
N GLY A 216 3.86 2.50 -29.76
CA GLY A 216 2.61 2.90 -29.14
C GLY A 216 1.46 1.96 -29.51
N GLN A 217 0.32 2.52 -29.90
CA GLN A 217 -0.85 1.73 -30.32
C GLN A 217 -0.68 1.03 -31.68
N ARG A 218 0.34 1.37 -32.46
CA ARG A 218 0.64 0.72 -33.75
C ARG A 218 1.55 -0.51 -33.58
N CYS A 219 1.77 -0.97 -32.35
CA CYS A 219 2.54 -2.19 -32.13
C CYS A 219 1.78 -3.41 -32.69
N SER A 220 2.49 -4.31 -33.35
CA SER A 220 1.92 -5.59 -33.81
C SER A 220 1.69 -6.58 -32.68
N ARG A 221 2.20 -6.30 -31.47
CA ARG A 221 2.10 -7.14 -30.27
C ARG A 221 1.15 -6.51 -29.26
N VAL A 222 0.52 -7.33 -28.43
CA VAL A 222 -0.47 -6.91 -27.45
C VAL A 222 0.18 -6.14 -26.30
N HIS A 223 -0.46 -5.04 -25.91
CA HIS A 223 -0.09 -4.21 -24.75
C HIS A 223 -1.08 -4.49 -23.61
N PHE A 224 -0.58 -4.99 -22.48
CA PHE A 224 -1.38 -5.28 -21.31
C PHE A 224 -1.37 -4.09 -20.34
N TYR A 225 -2.54 -3.52 -20.08
CA TYR A 225 -2.74 -2.48 -19.07
C TYR A 225 -3.45 -3.11 -17.87
N PRO A 226 -2.78 -3.29 -16.73
CA PRO A 226 -3.42 -3.85 -15.54
C PRO A 226 -4.40 -2.84 -14.93
N ASP A 227 -5.59 -3.32 -14.51
CA ASP A 227 -6.62 -2.48 -13.86
C ASP A 227 -6.18 -1.93 -12.49
N LYS A 228 -5.25 -2.63 -11.84
CA LYS A 228 -4.64 -2.23 -10.57
C LYS A 228 -3.12 -2.32 -10.74
N SER A 229 -2.39 -1.25 -10.41
CA SER A 229 -0.94 -1.24 -10.39
C SER A 229 -0.42 -0.43 -9.20
N CYS A 230 0.73 -0.85 -8.66
CA CYS A 230 1.47 -0.06 -7.67
C CYS A 230 2.33 1.04 -8.31
N THR A 231 2.54 0.97 -9.62
CA THR A 231 3.33 1.93 -10.40
C THR A 231 2.43 2.78 -11.29
N LEU A 232 2.61 4.10 -11.24
CA LEU A 232 1.94 5.06 -12.13
C LEU A 232 2.94 5.60 -13.16
N LEU A 233 2.52 5.64 -14.44
CA LEU A 233 3.33 6.20 -15.53
C LEU A 233 2.68 7.50 -16.03
N ILE A 234 3.32 8.63 -15.75
CA ILE A 234 2.93 9.94 -16.28
C ILE A 234 3.78 10.23 -17.53
N ARG A 235 3.17 10.07 -18.71
CA ARG A 235 3.86 10.34 -19.98
C ARG A 235 4.21 11.83 -20.06
N ASN A 236 5.42 12.14 -20.49
CA ASN A 236 5.88 13.50 -20.74
C ASN A 236 5.87 14.44 -19.52
N MET A 237 5.99 13.91 -18.30
CA MET A 237 6.00 14.72 -17.07
C MET A 237 7.19 15.70 -16.99
N TYR A 238 8.34 15.30 -17.51
CA TYR A 238 9.55 16.13 -17.51
C TYR A 238 9.90 16.56 -18.94
N THR A 239 9.70 17.84 -19.24
CA THR A 239 10.21 18.48 -20.44
C THR A 239 11.46 19.25 -20.06
N GLY A 240 12.63 18.73 -20.42
CA GLY A 240 13.91 19.39 -20.13
C GLY A 240 14.02 20.76 -20.80
N PRO A 241 14.63 21.77 -20.15
CA PRO A 241 14.88 23.06 -20.77
C PRO A 241 15.77 22.89 -22.00
N GLY A 242 15.21 23.10 -23.19
CA GLY A 242 15.88 22.89 -24.48
C GLY A 242 15.13 21.98 -25.47
N LEU A 243 14.10 21.26 -25.01
CA LEU A 243 13.16 20.53 -25.88
C LEU A 243 11.95 21.43 -26.15
N ALA A 244 12.14 22.45 -26.97
CA ALA A 244 11.05 23.33 -27.41
C ALA A 244 10.08 22.53 -28.30
N TRP A 245 8.85 22.32 -27.79
CA TRP A 245 7.51 22.41 -28.41
C TRP A 245 7.23 22.04 -29.88
N ASP A 246 8.16 21.49 -30.67
CA ASP A 246 7.96 21.18 -32.10
C ASP A 246 7.72 19.69 -32.40
N GLN A 247 7.42 18.85 -31.40
CA GLN A 247 7.09 17.42 -31.60
C GLN A 247 5.64 17.05 -31.33
N ASP A 248 4.72 18.02 -31.26
CA ASP A 248 3.28 17.74 -31.15
C ASP A 248 2.57 17.62 -32.51
N GLU A 249 3.31 17.18 -33.54
CA GLU A 249 2.75 16.84 -34.85
C GLU A 249 2.42 15.34 -34.88
N GLY A 250 1.18 14.98 -34.52
CA GLY A 250 0.56 13.76 -35.06
C GLY A 250 -0.06 12.76 -34.09
N LEU A 251 -0.58 13.19 -32.94
CA LEU A 251 -1.65 12.41 -32.29
C LEU A 251 -2.99 13.02 -32.68
N GLU A 252 -3.50 12.58 -33.82
CA GLU A 252 -4.89 12.76 -34.21
C GLU A 252 -5.77 12.23 -33.07
N VAL A 253 -6.26 13.15 -32.24
CA VAL A 253 -7.33 12.89 -31.29
C VAL A 253 -8.55 12.54 -32.14
N CYS A 254 -8.89 11.25 -32.18
CA CYS A 254 -10.19 10.83 -32.63
C CYS A 254 -11.22 11.60 -31.81
N THR A 255 -12.02 12.40 -32.51
CA THR A 255 -13.12 13.23 -32.00
C THR A 255 -14.24 12.42 -31.34
N CYS A 256 -14.02 11.12 -31.15
CA CYS A 256 -14.94 10.16 -30.55
C CYS A 256 -14.90 10.10 -29.01
N CYS A 257 -13.92 10.74 -28.34
CA CYS A 257 -13.75 10.63 -26.87
C CYS A 257 -13.94 11.93 -26.06
N LEU A 258 -14.44 13.02 -26.65
CA LEU A 258 -14.53 14.33 -25.98
C LEU A 258 -15.56 14.40 -24.82
N HIS A 259 -16.35 13.37 -24.55
CA HIS A 259 -17.33 13.38 -23.46
C HIS A 259 -16.77 13.01 -22.08
N ALA A 260 -15.49 12.66 -21.93
CA ALA A 260 -14.97 12.11 -20.67
C ALA A 260 -14.06 13.04 -19.84
N VAL A 261 -13.73 14.24 -20.30
CA VAL A 261 -12.65 15.06 -19.68
C VAL A 261 -13.17 16.23 -18.82
N LEU A 262 -14.48 16.47 -18.72
CA LEU A 262 -15.02 17.56 -17.89
C LEU A 262 -15.33 17.20 -16.42
N ILE A 263 -14.88 16.04 -15.89
CA ILE A 263 -15.27 15.60 -14.53
C ILE A 263 -14.14 15.67 -13.47
N PHE A 264 -12.87 15.94 -13.82
CA PHE A 264 -11.78 15.93 -12.83
C PHE A 264 -11.04 17.26 -12.67
N GLY A 265 -11.79 18.33 -12.41
CA GLY A 265 -11.20 19.64 -12.09
C GLY A 265 -11.89 20.28 -10.90
N LEU A 266 -11.35 20.05 -9.69
CA LEU A 266 -11.22 20.99 -8.55
C LEU A 266 -11.16 20.22 -7.21
N THR A 267 -10.04 19.55 -6.94
CA THR A 267 -9.61 19.26 -5.58
C THR A 267 -8.38 20.11 -5.29
N LEU A 268 -8.64 21.26 -4.66
CA LEU A 268 -7.63 22.17 -4.13
C LEU A 268 -6.87 21.45 -2.99
N ILE A 269 -5.67 20.95 -3.28
CA ILE A 269 -4.77 20.46 -2.23
C ILE A 269 -4.22 21.68 -1.49
N ARG A 270 -4.76 21.95 -0.32
CA ARG A 270 -4.24 22.95 0.62
C ARG A 270 -3.01 22.36 1.32
N VAL A 271 -1.83 22.66 0.78
CA VAL A 271 -0.55 22.36 1.45
C VAL A 271 -0.46 23.23 2.70
N ARG A 272 -0.57 22.60 3.87
CA ARG A 272 -0.37 23.21 5.17
C ARG A 272 1.14 23.21 5.45
N SER A 273 1.78 24.37 5.32
CA SER A 273 3.17 24.56 5.72
C SER A 273 3.34 24.22 7.20
N PHE A 274 4.09 23.17 7.49
CA PHE A 274 4.69 22.96 8.81
C PHE A 274 5.84 23.95 8.94
N GLY A 275 5.68 24.93 9.82
CA GLY A 275 6.79 25.72 10.34
C GLY A 275 7.61 24.85 11.28
N LEU A 276 8.89 24.68 10.97
CA LEU A 276 9.94 24.33 11.91
C LEU A 276 10.55 25.65 12.39
N ASP A 277 10.96 25.66 13.66
CA ASP A 277 11.47 26.78 14.47
C ASP A 277 12.41 27.78 13.76
#